data_AF-A0A7C4AP20-F1
#
_entry.id   AF-A0A7C4AP20-F1
#
_cell.length_a   1.000
_cell.length_b   1.000
_cell.length_c   1.000
_cell.angle_alpha   90.00
_cell.angle_beta   90.00
_cell.angle_gamma   90.00
#
_symmetry.space_group_name_H-M   'P 1'
#
loop_
_entity.id
_entity.type
_entity.pdbx_description
1 polymer ?
#
loop_
_entity_poly.entity_id
_entity_poly.type
_entity_poly.pdbx_seq_one_letter_code
_entity_poly.pdbx_strand_id
1 'polypeptide(L)'
;MRVLLKDWQIMIVIYLMLCGVWGVLAKIAATRLDPLLASCIATTCACLTVVGYAVNTVSFRISSGVLVAGTCGVLGGFSSILLYRALKQAPASIVLPLSSLYLVVTVILSHLFLGEALRARHYAGIGLAILSFMLLAR
;
A
#
# COMPACT_ATOMS: atom_id res chain seq x y z
N MET A 1 -4.63 -7.33 -32.72
CA MET A 1 -4.98 -6.14 -31.91
C MET A 1 -6.20 -6.46 -31.06
N ARG A 2 -6.00 -6.95 -29.82
CA ARG A 2 -6.97 -7.03 -28.71
C ARG A 2 -6.27 -7.72 -27.55
N VAL A 3 -5.51 -6.97 -26.77
CA VAL A 3 -5.13 -7.45 -25.44
C VAL A 3 -6.35 -7.19 -24.57
N LEU A 4 -7.20 -8.22 -24.47
CA LEU A 4 -8.29 -8.30 -23.52
C LEU A 4 -7.64 -8.27 -22.12
N LEU A 5 -7.61 -7.10 -21.47
CA LEU A 5 -7.24 -7.03 -20.06
C LEU A 5 -8.28 -7.85 -19.28
N LYS A 6 -7.83 -8.87 -18.56
CA LYS A 6 -8.67 -9.69 -17.67
C LYS A 6 -9.21 -8.79 -16.55
N ASP A 7 -10.39 -9.08 -16.01
CA ASP A 7 -11.06 -8.20 -15.02
C ASP A 7 -10.15 -7.77 -13.84
N TRP A 8 -9.32 -8.69 -13.33
CA TRP A 8 -8.37 -8.40 -12.25
C TRP A 8 -7.26 -7.40 -12.64
N GLN A 9 -6.86 -7.35 -13.92
CA GLN A 9 -5.82 -6.44 -14.40
C GLN A 9 -6.36 -5.00 -14.47
N ILE A 10 -7.62 -4.85 -14.88
CA ILE A 10 -8.30 -3.55 -14.91
C ILE A 10 -8.40 -2.99 -13.49
N MET A 11 -8.74 -3.84 -12.51
CA MET A 11 -8.80 -3.44 -11.09
C MET A 11 -7.45 -2.91 -10.59
N ILE A 12 -6.33 -3.55 -10.96
CA ILE A 12 -4.99 -3.09 -10.57
C ILE A 12 -4.63 -1.75 -11.24
N VAL A 13 -4.98 -1.55 -12.51
CA VAL A 13 -4.72 -0.28 -13.20
C VAL A 13 -5.48 0.87 -12.53
N ILE A 14 -6.75 0.64 -12.20
CA ILE A 14 -7.57 1.62 -11.46
C ILE A 14 -6.94 1.88 -10.08
N TYR A 15 -6.58 0.82 -9.35
CA TYR A 15 -5.90 0.93 -8.05
C TYR A 15 -4.62 1.77 -8.13
N LEU A 16 -3.78 1.57 -9.14
CA LEU A 16 -2.55 2.34 -9.34
C LEU A 16 -2.83 3.84 -9.52
N MET A 17 -3.85 4.19 -10.31
CA MET A 17 -4.26 5.59 -10.47
C MET A 17 -4.73 6.19 -9.15
N LEU A 18 -5.57 5.46 -8.41
CA LEU A 18 -6.05 5.91 -7.10
C LEU A 18 -4.89 6.09 -6.11
N CYS A 19 -3.94 5.16 -6.08
CA CYS A 19 -2.73 5.27 -5.24
C CYS A 19 -1.86 6.46 -5.61
N GLY A 20 -1.73 6.78 -6.91
CA GLY A 20 -1.00 7.95 -7.36
C GLY A 20 -1.62 9.25 -6.86
N VAL A 21 -2.93 9.41 -7.04
CA VAL A 21 -3.68 10.57 -6.53
C VAL A 21 -3.59 10.64 -5.01
N TRP A 22 -3.80 9.51 -4.32
CA TRP A 22 -3.67 9.42 -2.87
C TRP A 22 -2.30 9.86 -2.38
N GLY A 23 -1.20 9.45 -3.01
CA GLY A 23 0.16 9.81 -2.60
C GLY A 23 0.41 11.33 -2.62
N VAL A 24 -0.11 12.02 -3.64
CA VAL A 24 -0.04 13.49 -3.74
C VAL A 24 -0.88 14.16 -2.65
N LEU A 25 -2.12 13.68 -2.45
CA LEU A 25 -3.01 14.19 -1.40
C LEU A 25 -2.42 13.97 0.00
N ALA A 26 -1.81 12.80 0.24
CA ALA A 26 -1.16 12.46 1.51
C ALA A 26 0.00 13.42 1.80
N LYS A 27 0.80 13.78 0.80
CA LYS A 27 1.85 14.78 0.94
C LYS A 27 1.29 16.16 1.29
N ILE A 28 0.25 16.62 0.58
CA ILE A 28 -0.40 17.91 0.86
C ILE A 28 -0.96 17.95 2.28
N ALA A 29 -1.60 16.86 2.71
CA ALA A 29 -2.11 16.73 4.08
C ALA A 29 -0.98 16.75 5.11
N ALA A 30 0.11 16.00 4.88
CA ALA A 30 1.25 15.93 5.80
C ALA A 30 2.03 17.25 5.95
N THR A 31 2.02 18.12 4.92
CA THR A 31 2.68 19.44 5.00
C THR A 31 1.81 20.51 5.65
N ARG A 32 0.48 20.42 5.51
CA ARG A 32 -0.47 21.42 6.05
C ARG A 32 -0.94 21.14 7.47
N LEU A 33 -0.85 19.89 7.93
CA LEU A 33 -1.31 19.45 9.25
C LEU A 33 -0.16 18.84 10.05
N ASP A 34 -0.38 18.63 11.35
CA ASP A 34 0.48 17.74 12.11
C ASP A 34 0.37 16.31 11.54
N PRO A 35 1.47 15.56 11.33
CA PRO A 35 1.42 14.22 10.74
C PRO A 35 0.48 13.28 11.48
N LEU A 36 0.40 13.40 12.81
CA LEU A 36 -0.46 12.56 13.61
C LEU A 36 -1.93 12.86 13.33
N LEU A 37 -2.30 14.15 13.23
CA LEU A 37 -3.65 14.58 12.87
C LEU A 37 -3.99 14.19 11.43
N ALA A 38 -3.06 14.36 10.48
CA ALA A 38 -3.24 13.99 9.08
C ALA A 38 -3.47 12.47 8.93
N SER A 39 -2.68 11.65 9.62
CA SER A 39 -2.87 10.20 9.65
C SER A 39 -4.18 9.82 10.31
N CYS A 40 -4.54 10.42 11.45
CA CYS A 40 -5.82 10.12 12.12
C CYS A 40 -7.01 10.39 11.21
N ILE A 41 -7.06 11.56 10.57
CA ILE A 41 -8.15 11.93 9.66
C ILE A 41 -8.18 10.98 8.46
N ALA A 42 -7.03 10.75 7.80
CA ALA A 42 -6.95 9.88 6.63
C ALA A 42 -7.38 8.44 6.95
N THR A 43 -6.92 7.89 8.07
CA THR A 43 -7.24 6.51 8.47
C THR A 43 -8.70 6.38 8.90
N THR A 44 -9.28 7.41 9.53
CA THR A 44 -10.71 7.44 9.90
C THR A 44 -11.60 7.50 8.66
N CYS A 45 -11.28 8.36 7.68
CA CYS A 45 -12.00 8.41 6.41
C CYS A 45 -11.87 7.08 5.65
N ALA A 46 -10.69 6.46 5.65
CA ALA A 46 -10.49 5.14 5.06
C ALA A 46 -11.37 4.09 5.76
N CYS A 47 -11.42 4.07 7.09
CA CYS A 47 -12.28 3.17 7.85
C CYS A 47 -13.77 3.35 7.48
N LEU A 48 -14.24 4.60 7.41
CA LEU A 48 -15.63 4.91 7.04
C LEU A 48 -15.99 4.43 5.64
N THR A 49 -15.10 4.61 4.65
CA THR A 49 -15.35 4.12 3.29
C THR A 49 -15.44 2.60 3.21
N VAL A 50 -14.57 1.89 3.94
CA VAL A 50 -14.57 0.42 4.01
C VAL A 50 -15.84 -0.08 4.72
N VAL A 51 -16.20 0.51 5.86
CA VAL A 51 -17.41 0.13 6.60
C VAL A 51 -18.67 0.41 5.78
N GLY A 52 -18.77 1.58 5.14
CA GLY A 52 -19.92 1.93 4.31
C GLY A 52 -20.16 0.97 3.15
N TYR A 53 -19.08 0.44 2.56
CA TYR A 53 -19.18 -0.58 1.51
C TYR A 53 -19.49 -1.97 2.10
N ALA A 54 -18.83 -2.35 3.20
CA ALA A 54 -18.97 -3.66 3.83
C ALA A 54 -20.37 -3.93 4.42
N VAL A 55 -21.03 -2.91 4.96
CA VAL A 55 -22.38 -3.03 5.54
C VAL A 55 -23.41 -3.55 4.54
N ASN A 56 -23.25 -3.27 3.25
CA ASN A 56 -24.18 -3.71 2.21
C ASN A 56 -23.88 -5.10 1.62
N THR A 57 -22.72 -5.71 1.93
CA THR A 57 -22.26 -6.90 1.20
C THR A 57 -21.74 -8.05 2.07
N VAL A 58 -21.45 -7.84 3.36
CA VAL A 58 -20.74 -8.83 4.17
C VAL A 58 -21.67 -9.61 5.11
N SER A 59 -21.69 -10.93 4.97
CA SER A 59 -22.19 -11.85 6.01
C SER A 59 -21.09 -12.08 7.05
N PHE A 60 -21.35 -11.74 8.33
CA PHE A 60 -20.40 -11.94 9.44
C PHE A 60 -20.13 -13.45 9.65
N ARG A 61 -19.04 -13.96 9.07
CA ARG A 61 -18.49 -15.28 9.40
C ARG A 61 -17.19 -15.11 10.15
N ILE A 62 -17.19 -15.43 11.43
CA ILE A 62 -16.00 -15.44 12.27
C ILE A 62 -15.18 -16.68 11.87
N SER A 63 -14.06 -16.44 11.20
CA SER A 63 -13.08 -17.45 10.83
C SER A 63 -11.73 -17.11 11.45
N SER A 64 -10.78 -18.05 11.45
CA SER A 64 -9.41 -17.86 11.95
C SER A 64 -8.69 -16.65 11.29
N GLY A 65 -9.15 -16.23 10.10
CA GLY A 65 -8.66 -15.02 9.42
C GLY A 65 -8.98 -13.68 10.10
N VAL A 66 -9.89 -13.63 11.09
CA VAL A 66 -10.24 -12.37 11.78
C VAL A 66 -9.07 -11.84 12.61
N LEU A 67 -8.31 -12.73 13.27
CA LEU A 67 -7.14 -12.33 14.06
C LEU A 67 -6.01 -11.79 13.15
N VAL A 68 -5.84 -12.41 11.98
CA VAL A 68 -4.88 -11.96 10.95
C VAL A 68 -5.30 -10.62 10.35
N ALA A 69 -6.60 -10.41 10.10
CA ALA A 69 -7.12 -9.13 9.64
C ALA A 69 -6.96 -8.02 10.69
N GLY A 70 -7.18 -8.33 11.97
CA GLY A 70 -6.99 -7.38 13.07
C GLY A 70 -5.54 -6.92 13.20
N THR A 71 -4.59 -7.87 13.17
CA THR A 71 -3.15 -7.54 13.20
C THR A 71 -2.72 -6.75 11.96
N CYS A 72 -3.27 -7.03 10.78
CA CYS A 72 -3.07 -6.23 9.58
C CYS A 72 -3.54 -4.78 9.76
N GLY A 73 -4.72 -4.56 10.37
CA GLY A 73 -5.25 -3.22 10.65
C GLY A 73 -4.36 -2.40 11.59
N VAL A 74 -3.85 -3.02 12.66
CA VAL A 74 -2.92 -2.36 13.60
C VAL A 74 -1.62 -1.97 12.91
N LEU A 75 -1.03 -2.89 12.13
CA LEU A 75 0.19 -2.62 11.36
C LEU A 75 -0.03 -1.53 10.31
N GLY A 76 -1.17 -1.55 9.62
CA GLY A 76 -1.56 -0.53 8.64
C GLY A 76 -1.69 0.86 9.27
N GLY A 77 -2.32 0.96 10.44
CA GLY A 77 -2.39 2.22 11.19
C GLY A 77 -1.02 2.75 11.58
N PHE A 78 -0.15 1.88 12.11
CA PHE A 78 1.20 2.25 12.52
C PHE A 78 2.06 2.71 11.33
N SER A 79 1.97 1.99 10.20
CA SER A 79 2.65 2.36 8.95
C SER A 79 2.18 3.71 8.41
N SER A 80 0.89 4.03 8.53
CA SER A 80 0.33 5.31 8.09
C SER A 80 0.92 6.47 8.89
N ILE A 81 1.05 6.33 10.21
CA ILE A 81 1.67 7.36 11.07
C ILE A 81 3.11 7.62 10.64
N LEU A 82 3.89 6.54 10.42
CA LEU A 82 5.29 6.65 10.00
C LEU A 82 5.43 7.28 8.61
N LEU A 83 4.56 6.90 7.67
CA LEU A 83 4.58 7.42 6.31
C LEU A 83 4.27 8.92 6.27
N TYR A 84 3.25 9.38 6.98
CA TYR A 84 2.91 10.82 7.02
C TYR A 84 4.01 11.64 7.71
N ARG A 85 4.66 11.10 8.75
CA ARG A 85 5.84 11.74 9.35
C ARG A 85 6.98 11.89 8.34
N ALA A 86 7.29 10.84 7.58
CA ALA A 86 8.30 10.88 6.53
C ALA A 86 7.92 11.87 5.40
N LEU A 87 6.65 11.86 4.98
CA LEU A 87 6.12 12.79 3.98
C LEU A 87 6.15 14.25 4.44
N LYS A 88 6.13 14.54 5.75
CA LYS A 88 6.31 15.92 6.22
C LYS A 88 7.76 16.38 6.04
N GLN A 89 8.74 15.50 6.29
CA GLN A 89 10.17 15.83 6.31
C GLN A 89 10.82 15.77 4.92
N ALA A 90 10.38 14.88 4.04
CA ALA A 90 10.99 14.62 2.74
C ALA A 90 9.97 14.72 1.59
N PRO A 91 10.39 15.03 0.35
CA PRO A 91 9.49 15.16 -0.78
C PRO A 91 8.82 13.82 -1.12
N ALA A 92 7.57 13.87 -1.57
CA ALA A 92 6.80 12.67 -1.92
C ALA A 92 7.44 11.85 -3.05
N SER A 93 8.13 12.53 -3.97
CA SER A 93 8.91 11.93 -5.05
C SER A 93 10.05 11.05 -4.56
N ILE A 94 10.49 11.17 -3.31
CA ILE A 94 11.50 10.30 -2.71
C ILE A 94 10.82 9.30 -1.77
N VAL A 95 9.94 9.78 -0.88
CA VAL A 95 9.34 8.94 0.17
C VAL A 95 8.43 7.84 -0.37
N LEU A 96 7.59 8.12 -1.39
CA LEU A 96 6.65 7.13 -1.92
C LEU A 96 7.34 6.02 -2.75
N PRO A 97 8.35 6.33 -3.59
CA PRO A 97 9.16 5.28 -4.20
C PRO A 97 9.95 4.48 -3.17
N LEU A 98 10.49 5.14 -2.13
CA LEU A 98 11.25 4.46 -1.08
C LEU A 98 10.36 3.55 -0.23
N SER A 99 9.11 3.95 0.03
CA SER A 99 8.17 3.08 0.71
C SER A 99 7.93 1.80 -0.08
N SER A 100 7.92 1.86 -1.42
CA SER A 100 7.75 0.69 -2.31
C SER A 100 8.81 -0.41 -2.16
N LEU A 101 9.94 -0.15 -1.47
CA LEU A 101 10.87 -1.20 -1.03
C LEU A 101 10.23 -2.22 -0.09
N TYR A 102 9.08 -1.90 0.53
CA TYR A 102 8.27 -2.88 1.27
C TYR A 102 7.95 -4.10 0.40
N LEU A 103 7.85 -3.95 -0.92
CA LEU A 103 7.61 -5.06 -1.86
C LEU A 103 8.71 -6.13 -1.76
N VAL A 104 9.96 -5.74 -1.54
CA VAL A 104 11.08 -6.67 -1.35
C VAL A 104 10.86 -7.48 -0.07
N VAL A 105 10.50 -6.78 1.01
CA VAL A 105 10.18 -7.41 2.30
C VAL A 105 8.99 -8.37 2.14
N THR A 106 7.91 -7.94 1.47
CA THR A 106 6.74 -8.76 1.18
C THR A 106 7.11 -10.02 0.39
N VAL A 107 7.95 -9.93 -0.65
CA VAL A 107 8.35 -11.10 -1.43
C VAL A 107 9.17 -12.09 -0.59
N ILE A 108 10.08 -11.61 0.24
CA ILE A 108 10.85 -12.46 1.16
C ILE A 108 9.90 -13.16 2.14
N LEU A 109 8.95 -12.42 2.74
CA LEU A 109 7.97 -12.98 3.66
C LEU A 109 7.02 -13.96 2.96
N SER A 110 6.55 -13.68 1.76
CA SER A 110 5.71 -14.60 0.97
C SER A 110 6.43 -15.92 0.70
N HIS A 111 7.72 -15.87 0.39
CA HIS A 111 8.52 -17.08 0.21
C HIS A 111 8.65 -17.89 1.51
N LEU A 112 8.91 -17.21 2.63
CA LEU A 112 9.15 -17.86 3.92
C LEU A 112 7.86 -18.42 4.56
N PHE A 113 6.75 -17.68 4.49
CA PHE A 113 5.51 -18.01 5.19
C PHE A 113 4.45 -18.68 4.31
N LEU A 114 4.32 -18.27 3.04
CA LEU A 114 3.30 -18.85 2.14
C LEU A 114 3.87 -20.01 1.31
N GLY A 115 5.19 -20.24 1.32
CA GLY A 115 5.83 -21.29 0.53
C GLY A 115 5.70 -21.07 -0.97
N GLU A 116 5.39 -19.85 -1.41
CA GLU A 116 5.30 -19.54 -2.84
C GLU A 116 6.69 -19.71 -3.47
N ALA A 117 6.77 -20.62 -4.46
CA ALA A 117 8.00 -20.86 -5.21
C ALA A 117 8.32 -19.63 -6.06
N LEU A 118 9.22 -18.78 -5.56
CA LEU A 118 9.70 -17.61 -6.27
C LEU A 118 10.47 -18.04 -7.52
N ARG A 119 9.82 -17.97 -8.68
CA ARG A 119 10.49 -18.12 -9.98
C ARG A 119 11.52 -17.01 -10.14
N ALA A 120 12.65 -17.28 -10.81
CA ALA A 120 13.74 -16.32 -11.09
C ALA A 120 13.28 -14.95 -11.64
N ARG A 121 12.11 -14.90 -12.29
CA ARG A 121 11.47 -13.67 -12.78
C ARG A 121 11.03 -12.71 -11.67
N HIS A 122 10.68 -13.19 -10.47
CA HIS A 122 10.33 -12.34 -9.33
C HIS A 122 11.58 -11.63 -8.78
N TYR A 123 12.70 -12.35 -8.69
CA TYR A 123 14.00 -11.75 -8.34
C TYR A 123 14.45 -10.71 -9.37
N ALA A 124 14.24 -10.97 -10.67
CA ALA A 124 14.51 -10.00 -11.71
C ALA A 124 13.62 -8.75 -11.60
N GLY A 125 12.32 -8.92 -11.28
CA GLY A 125 11.39 -7.82 -11.03
C GLY A 125 11.77 -6.97 -9.81
N ILE A 126 12.18 -7.62 -8.72
CA ILE A 126 12.73 -6.95 -7.53
C ILE A 126 14.00 -6.17 -7.89
N GLY A 127 14.92 -6.78 -8.63
CA GLY A 127 16.14 -6.12 -9.10
C GLY A 127 15.82 -4.88 -9.93
N LEU A 128 14.84 -4.94 -10.83
CA LEU A 128 14.38 -3.82 -11.65
C LEU A 128 13.68 -2.72 -10.84
N ALA A 129 12.94 -3.10 -9.80
CA ALA A 129 12.31 -2.16 -8.88
C ALA A 129 13.37 -1.40 -8.05
N ILE A 130 14.37 -2.11 -7.55
CA ILE A 130 15.52 -1.52 -6.85
C ILE A 130 16.32 -0.61 -7.79
N LEU A 131 16.52 -1.03 -9.04
CA LEU A 131 17.23 -0.22 -10.04
C LEU A 131 16.46 1.07 -10.37
N SER A 132 15.15 0.97 -10.58
CA SER A 132 14.26 2.13 -10.79
C SER A 132 14.30 3.08 -9.60
N PHE A 133 14.33 2.54 -8.38
CA PHE A 133 14.47 3.33 -7.15
C PHE A 133 15.82 4.05 -7.07
N MET A 134 16.94 3.38 -7.35
CA MET A 134 18.28 4.00 -7.33
C MET A 134 18.40 5.14 -8.35
N LEU A 135 17.73 5.01 -9.50
CA LEU A 135 17.66 6.06 -10.52
C LEU A 135 16.81 7.25 -10.08
N LEU A 136 15.73 7.02 -9.34
CA LEU A 136 14.86 8.09 -8.85
C LEU A 136 15.40 8.82 -7.61
N ALA A 137 16.28 8.16 -6.84
CA ALA A 137 16.87 8.68 -5.61
C ALA A 137 18.12 9.55 -5.82
N ARG A 138 18.56 9.75 -7.07
CA ARG A 138 19.66 10.64 -7.49
C ARG A 138 19.10 11.86 -8.21
#